data_AF-A0A811Q3G0-F1
#
_entry.id   AF-A0A811Q3G0-F1
#
_cell.length_a   1.000
_cell.length_b   1.000
_cell.length_c   1.000
_cell.angle_alpha   90.00
_cell.angle_beta   90.00
_cell.angle_gamma   90.00
#
_symmetry.space_group_name_H-M   'P 1'
#
loop_
_entity.id
_entity.type
_entity.pdbx_description
1 polymer ?
#
loop_
_entity_poly.entity_id
_entity_poly.type
_entity_poly.pdbx_seq_one_letter_code
_entity_poly.pdbx_strand_id
1 'polypeptide(L)'
;MALRLGTVTTIVASSADAALDFLQLHDAAFSGRSLLDSAHVFAHYTHSMGWLPTSSPRWHSLRKVCSAELFAPHSLDTQQSLRLRRDKVRRLVSHVARLAREGVPVGVNRLAFVNAVNLLSSTIFSTELADIDDDSSSSSSSFEGVLAETNAAVGLPNVSDFFPEVAWLDPQGLRRRIESLFERLHAMIDKQIERRLQERAAAATAPMKDFLDVLLDYRGAEDGGALIVRRSCR
;
A
#
# COMPACT_ATOMS: atom_id res chain seq x y z
N MET A 1 -28.85 -0.67 10.92
CA MET A 1 -29.55 -0.15 9.71
C MET A 1 -29.20 -1.05 8.54
N ALA A 2 -30.14 -1.34 7.62
CA ALA A 2 -29.88 -2.14 6.42
C ALA A 2 -30.10 -1.30 5.16
N LEU A 3 -29.16 -1.38 4.22
CA LEU A 3 -29.18 -0.70 2.93
C LEU A 3 -29.10 -1.74 1.82
N ARG A 4 -29.69 -1.43 0.66
CA ARG A 4 -29.48 -2.20 -0.58
C ARG A 4 -28.69 -1.32 -1.55
N LEU A 5 -27.44 -1.69 -1.78
CA LEU A 5 -26.55 -1.03 -2.73
C LEU A 5 -26.58 -1.86 -4.03
N GLY A 6 -27.48 -1.48 -4.94
CA GLY A 6 -27.80 -2.32 -6.10
C GLY A 6 -28.45 -3.64 -5.67
N THR A 7 -27.84 -4.77 -6.03
CA THR A 7 -28.27 -6.11 -5.60
C THR A 7 -27.63 -6.57 -4.29
N VAL A 8 -26.65 -5.82 -3.76
CA VAL A 8 -25.92 -6.17 -2.54
C VAL A 8 -26.62 -5.60 -1.30
N THR A 9 -26.98 -6.46 -0.36
CA THR A 9 -27.50 -6.03 0.95
C THR A 9 -26.33 -5.71 1.89
N THR A 10 -26.35 -4.52 2.46
CA THR A 10 -25.30 -4.01 3.35
C THR A 10 -25.89 -3.64 4.70
N ILE A 11 -25.31 -4.15 5.78
CA ILE A 11 -25.67 -3.77 7.15
C ILE A 11 -24.72 -2.67 7.61
N VAL A 12 -25.30 -1.58 8.11
CA VAL A 12 -24.57 -0.42 8.62
C VAL A 12 -24.60 -0.42 10.15
N ALA A 13 -23.43 -0.61 10.75
CA ALA A 13 -23.17 -0.36 12.17
C ALA A 13 -22.89 1.15 12.35
N SER A 14 -23.82 1.86 12.97
CA SER A 14 -23.81 3.34 13.10
C SER A 14 -23.82 3.81 14.57
N SER A 15 -23.53 2.90 15.51
CA SER A 15 -23.33 3.19 16.94
C SER A 15 -22.08 2.49 17.46
N ALA A 16 -21.54 2.99 18.58
CA ALA A 16 -20.39 2.37 19.24
C ALA A 16 -20.70 0.94 19.69
N ASP A 17 -21.89 0.71 20.25
CA ASP A 17 -22.34 -0.62 20.69
C ASP A 17 -22.41 -1.60 19.51
N ALA A 18 -23.00 -1.17 18.38
CA ALA A 18 -23.02 -2.00 17.18
C ALA A 18 -21.60 -2.27 16.64
N ALA A 19 -20.69 -1.29 16.69
CA ALA A 19 -19.31 -1.53 16.30
C ALA A 19 -18.61 -2.55 17.22
N LEU A 20 -18.87 -2.50 18.53
CA LEU A 20 -18.35 -3.45 19.52
C LEU A 20 -18.88 -4.87 19.28
N ASP A 21 -20.18 -5.01 19.00
CA ASP A 21 -20.79 -6.30 18.67
C ASP A 21 -20.11 -6.94 17.45
N PHE A 22 -19.89 -6.16 16.38
CA PHE A 22 -19.34 -6.68 15.12
C PHE A 22 -17.82 -6.89 15.15
N LEU A 23 -17.07 -5.96 15.73
CA LEU A 23 -15.60 -5.94 15.65
C LEU A 23 -14.91 -6.63 16.83
N GLN A 24 -15.63 -6.94 17.91
CA GLN A 24 -15.06 -7.58 19.10
C GLN A 24 -15.85 -8.81 19.55
N LEU A 25 -17.15 -8.69 19.81
CA LEU A 25 -17.92 -9.83 20.38
C LEU A 25 -18.16 -10.95 19.37
N HIS A 26 -18.36 -10.60 18.10
CA HIS A 26 -18.61 -11.53 17.00
C HIS A 26 -17.58 -11.41 15.87
N ASP A 27 -16.36 -10.99 16.21
CA ASP A 27 -15.29 -10.68 15.26
C ASP A 27 -14.98 -11.86 14.31
N ALA A 28 -14.98 -13.09 14.81
CA ALA A 28 -14.72 -14.29 14.02
C ALA A 28 -15.74 -14.50 12.88
N ALA A 29 -16.99 -14.06 13.07
CA ALA A 29 -18.04 -14.15 12.05
C ALA A 29 -17.97 -13.00 11.03
N PHE A 30 -17.45 -11.84 11.43
CA PHE A 30 -17.42 -10.60 10.62
C PHE A 30 -16.02 -10.19 10.16
N SER A 31 -15.01 -11.02 10.36
CA SER A 31 -13.62 -10.78 9.96
C SER A 31 -13.40 -10.90 8.44
N GLY A 32 -14.36 -11.48 7.72
CA GLY A 32 -14.38 -11.59 6.27
C GLY A 32 -14.37 -10.22 5.58
N ARG A 33 -13.91 -10.21 4.33
CA ARG A 33 -13.87 -9.02 3.47
C ARG A 33 -14.76 -9.23 2.25
N SER A 34 -15.63 -8.25 1.97
CA SER A 34 -16.34 -8.20 0.69
C SER A 34 -15.34 -7.84 -0.41
N LEU A 35 -15.19 -8.73 -1.40
CA LEU A 35 -14.25 -8.50 -2.49
C LEU A 35 -14.86 -7.51 -3.50
N LEU A 36 -14.11 -6.44 -3.76
CA LEU A 36 -14.40 -5.50 -4.85
C LEU A 36 -13.93 -6.11 -6.18
N ASP A 37 -14.58 -5.76 -7.29
CA ASP A 37 -14.22 -6.19 -8.65
C ASP A 37 -12.75 -5.84 -8.96
N SER A 38 -12.28 -4.68 -8.48
CA SER A 38 -10.89 -4.25 -8.60
C SER A 38 -9.88 -5.17 -7.88
N ALA A 39 -10.29 -5.87 -6.83
CA ALA A 39 -9.41 -6.79 -6.09
C ALA A 39 -9.10 -8.07 -6.90
N HIS A 40 -9.83 -8.35 -7.97
CA HIS A 40 -9.57 -9.47 -8.87
C HIS A 40 -8.43 -9.21 -9.87
N VAL A 41 -8.05 -7.94 -10.08
CA VAL A 41 -6.89 -7.55 -10.89
C VAL A 41 -5.65 -8.27 -10.37
N PHE A 42 -4.93 -8.99 -11.24
CA PHE A 42 -3.77 -9.82 -10.89
C PHE A 42 -4.00 -10.81 -9.74
N ALA A 43 -5.25 -11.23 -9.51
CA ALA A 43 -5.65 -12.01 -8.34
C ALA A 43 -5.16 -11.38 -7.02
N HIS A 44 -5.19 -10.04 -6.92
CA HIS A 44 -4.65 -9.32 -5.77
C HIS A 44 -5.29 -9.78 -4.45
N TYR A 45 -6.58 -10.16 -4.47
CA TYR A 45 -7.29 -10.67 -3.29
C TYR A 45 -6.67 -11.96 -2.68
N THR A 46 -5.92 -12.76 -3.45
CA THR A 46 -5.26 -13.99 -2.95
C THR A 46 -3.84 -13.75 -2.40
N HIS A 47 -3.33 -12.52 -2.52
CA HIS A 47 -1.96 -12.17 -2.12
C HIS A 47 -1.91 -11.01 -1.11
N SER A 48 -2.92 -10.14 -1.13
CA SER A 48 -2.96 -8.92 -0.33
C SER A 48 -3.41 -9.18 1.10
N MET A 49 -2.63 -8.70 2.08
CA MET A 49 -3.01 -8.72 3.49
C MET A 49 -4.35 -8.01 3.77
N GLY A 50 -4.75 -7.05 2.93
CA GLY A 50 -6.01 -6.32 3.05
C GLY A 50 -7.25 -7.14 2.72
N TRP A 51 -7.11 -8.17 1.87
CA TRP A 51 -8.22 -8.94 1.29
C TRP A 51 -8.19 -10.42 1.63
N LEU A 52 -7.03 -10.97 1.99
CA LEU A 52 -6.90 -12.36 2.43
C LEU A 52 -7.82 -12.63 3.64
N PRO A 53 -8.52 -13.78 3.67
CA PRO A 53 -9.32 -14.18 4.83
C PRO A 53 -8.43 -14.32 6.08
N THR A 54 -8.98 -14.01 7.25
CA THR A 54 -8.23 -14.16 8.52
C THR A 54 -7.88 -15.60 8.84
N SER A 55 -8.58 -16.57 8.25
CA SER A 55 -8.23 -18.00 8.35
C SER A 55 -6.99 -18.40 7.52
N SER A 56 -6.49 -17.52 6.65
CA SER A 56 -5.34 -17.80 5.81
C SER A 56 -4.04 -17.78 6.63
N PRO A 57 -3.23 -18.86 6.60
CA PRO A 57 -1.89 -18.84 7.20
C PRO A 57 -1.03 -17.69 6.66
N ARG A 58 -1.15 -17.40 5.36
CA ARG A 58 -0.44 -16.29 4.70
C ARG A 58 -0.84 -14.93 5.27
N TRP A 59 -2.11 -14.73 5.60
CA TRP A 59 -2.57 -13.49 6.24
C TRP A 59 -1.91 -13.30 7.61
N HIS A 60 -1.85 -14.37 8.43
CA HIS A 60 -1.18 -14.33 9.73
C HIS A 60 0.31 -14.06 9.60
N SER A 61 0.98 -14.72 8.66
CA SER A 61 2.39 -14.50 8.33
C SER A 61 2.68 -13.04 7.98
N LEU A 62 1.94 -12.47 7.03
CA LEU A 62 2.10 -11.06 6.63
C LEU A 62 1.83 -10.09 7.78
N ARG A 63 0.75 -10.31 8.55
CA ARG A 63 0.42 -9.52 9.75
C ARG A 63 1.55 -9.56 10.77
N LYS A 64 2.09 -10.76 11.04
CA LYS A 64 3.16 -10.97 12.01
C LYS A 64 4.42 -10.20 11.62
N VAL A 65 4.90 -10.36 10.38
CA VAL A 65 6.09 -9.64 9.88
C VAL A 65 5.89 -8.13 9.95
N CYS A 66 4.76 -7.62 9.45
CA CYS A 66 4.46 -6.19 9.54
C CYS A 66 4.44 -5.68 11.00
N SER A 67 3.78 -6.39 11.92
CA SER A 67 3.69 -5.98 13.32
C SER A 67 5.01 -6.06 14.09
N ALA A 68 5.85 -7.04 13.76
CA ALA A 68 7.10 -7.31 14.46
C ALA A 68 8.25 -6.44 13.94
N GLU A 69 8.22 -6.05 12.66
CA GLU A 69 9.37 -5.45 12.00
C GLU A 69 9.07 -4.02 11.54
N LEU A 70 7.94 -3.77 10.85
CA LEU A 70 7.63 -2.45 10.30
C LEU A 70 7.00 -1.52 11.35
N PHE A 71 6.03 -2.03 12.11
CA PHE A 71 5.22 -1.25 13.04
C PHE A 71 5.59 -1.46 14.51
N ALA A 72 6.64 -2.23 14.79
CA ALA A 72 7.04 -2.49 16.16
C ALA A 72 7.64 -1.23 16.81
N PRO A 73 7.37 -0.98 18.11
CA PRO A 73 7.89 0.20 18.80
C PRO A 73 9.42 0.32 18.69
N HIS A 74 10.14 -0.80 18.80
CA HIS A 74 11.61 -0.80 18.70
C HIS A 74 12.10 -0.36 17.31
N SER A 75 11.40 -0.72 16.22
CA SER A 75 11.73 -0.28 14.86
C SER A 75 11.44 1.20 14.67
N LEU A 76 10.31 1.68 15.22
CA LEU A 76 9.90 3.08 15.14
C LEU A 76 10.77 4.00 15.99
N ASP A 77 11.27 3.52 17.14
CA ASP A 77 12.07 4.28 18.09
C ASP A 77 13.58 4.14 17.90
N THR A 78 14.01 3.43 16.85
CA THR A 78 15.41 3.44 16.44
C THR A 78 15.89 4.88 16.18
N GLN A 79 17.15 5.16 16.53
CA GLN A 79 17.75 6.46 16.25
C GLN A 79 17.69 6.81 14.76
N GLN A 80 17.79 5.81 13.88
CA GLN A 80 17.66 5.97 12.45
C GLN A 80 16.24 6.40 12.04
N SER A 81 15.20 5.72 12.52
CA SER A 81 13.80 6.09 12.24
C SER A 81 13.45 7.48 12.77
N LEU A 82 13.91 7.82 13.99
CA LEU A 82 13.73 9.15 14.56
C LEU A 82 14.45 10.24 13.77
N ARG A 83 15.67 9.98 13.30
CA ARG A 83 16.42 10.91 12.43
C ARG A 83 15.71 11.10 11.10
N LEU A 84 15.30 10.02 10.44
CA LEU A 84 14.56 10.07 9.18
C LEU A 84 13.30 10.95 9.32
N ARG A 85 12.46 10.70 10.34
CA ARG A 85 11.27 11.51 10.60
C ARG A 85 11.59 13.00 10.81
N ARG A 86 12.61 13.29 11.64
CA ARG A 86 13.05 14.67 11.89
C ARG A 86 13.54 15.36 10.62
N ASP A 87 14.29 14.66 9.78
CA ASP A 87 14.82 15.22 8.54
C ASP A 87 13.73 15.49 7.51
N LYS A 88 12.73 14.62 7.40
CA LYS A 88 11.53 14.88 6.56
C LYS A 88 10.77 16.11 7.04
N VAL A 89 10.52 16.23 8.34
CA VAL A 89 9.85 17.41 8.91
C VAL A 89 10.66 18.67 8.68
N ARG A 90 11.99 18.64 8.88
CA ARG A 90 12.87 19.79 8.61
C ARG A 90 12.79 20.22 7.15
N ARG A 91 12.84 19.29 6.20
CA ARG A 91 12.72 19.59 4.77
C ARG A 91 11.38 20.22 4.44
N LEU A 92 10.28 19.66 4.97
CA LEU A 92 8.94 20.24 4.79
C LEU A 92 8.86 21.67 5.34
N VAL A 93 9.36 21.91 6.55
CA VAL A 93 9.38 23.25 7.15
C VAL A 93 10.20 24.23 6.32
N SER A 94 11.40 23.81 5.86
CA SER A 94 12.25 24.63 4.99
C SER A 94 11.58 24.96 3.66
N HIS A 95 10.90 24.00 3.05
CA HIS A 95 10.17 24.20 1.79
C HIS A 95 9.00 25.18 1.99
N VAL A 96 8.19 25.01 3.04
CA VAL A 96 7.09 25.94 3.37
C VAL A 96 7.63 27.34 3.67
N ALA A 97 8.73 27.46 4.42
CA ALA A 97 9.36 28.75 4.70
C ALA A 97 9.91 29.43 3.44
N ARG A 98 10.38 28.65 2.46
CA ARG A 98 10.76 29.16 1.14
C ARG A 98 9.55 29.71 0.39
N LEU A 99 8.48 28.94 0.24
CA LEU A 99 7.25 29.38 -0.43
C LEU A 99 6.65 30.64 0.23
N ALA A 100 6.67 30.70 1.57
CA ALA A 100 6.20 31.86 2.31
C ALA A 100 7.01 33.13 2.00
N ARG A 101 8.34 33.01 1.86
CA ARG A 101 9.21 34.14 1.45
C ARG A 101 8.96 34.60 0.02
N GLU A 102 8.61 33.66 -0.86
CA GLU A 102 8.29 33.92 -2.27
C GLU A 102 6.85 34.40 -2.48
N GLY A 103 6.00 34.39 -1.44
CA GLY A 103 4.58 34.74 -1.53
C GLY A 103 3.74 33.72 -2.30
N VAL A 104 4.23 32.48 -2.44
CA VAL A 104 3.58 31.42 -3.21
C VAL A 104 2.60 30.63 -2.32
N PRO A 105 1.37 30.36 -2.76
CA PRO A 105 0.42 29.53 -2.01
C PRO A 105 0.94 28.12 -1.75
N VAL A 106 0.63 27.58 -0.56
CA VAL A 106 1.07 26.25 -0.14
C VAL A 106 -0.02 25.20 -0.40
N GLY A 107 0.24 24.26 -1.30
CA GLY A 107 -0.62 23.10 -1.55
C GLY A 107 -0.50 22.04 -0.46
N VAL A 108 -1.18 22.21 0.68
CA VAL A 108 -1.07 21.32 1.85
C VAL A 108 -1.35 19.85 1.51
N ASN A 109 -2.35 19.57 0.67
CA ASN A 109 -2.70 18.21 0.26
C ASN A 109 -1.53 17.50 -0.45
N ARG A 110 -0.90 18.18 -1.41
CA ARG A 110 0.26 17.65 -2.14
C ARG A 110 1.43 17.44 -1.19
N LEU A 111 1.77 18.44 -0.39
CA LEU A 111 2.90 18.34 0.55
C LEU A 111 2.70 17.21 1.56
N ALA A 112 1.50 17.05 2.11
CA ALA A 112 1.19 15.94 3.01
C ALA A 112 1.34 14.59 2.31
N PHE A 113 0.84 14.48 1.07
CA PHE A 113 0.96 13.25 0.28
C PHE A 113 2.41 12.90 -0.04
N VAL A 114 3.18 13.83 -0.60
CA VAL A 114 4.62 13.68 -0.90
C VAL A 114 5.40 13.25 0.34
N ASN A 115 5.17 13.90 1.48
CA ASN A 115 5.87 13.57 2.71
C ASN A 115 5.50 12.17 3.22
N ALA A 116 4.22 11.78 3.14
CA ALA A 116 3.80 10.44 3.53
C ALA A 116 4.43 9.37 2.63
N VAL A 117 4.41 9.58 1.30
CA VAL A 117 5.05 8.69 0.33
C VAL A 117 6.54 8.57 0.62
N ASN A 118 7.24 9.70 0.81
CA ASN A 118 8.67 9.71 1.07
C ASN A 118 9.05 9.10 2.42
N LEU A 119 8.21 9.26 3.44
CA LEU A 119 8.41 8.61 4.72
C LEU A 119 8.33 7.09 4.55
N LEU A 120 7.24 6.59 3.95
CA LEU A 120 7.03 5.16 3.73
C LEU A 120 8.10 4.57 2.81
N SER A 121 8.42 5.23 1.71
CA SER A 121 9.42 4.73 0.76
C SER A 121 10.83 4.74 1.36
N SER A 122 11.15 5.71 2.22
CA SER A 122 12.44 5.72 2.93
C SER A 122 12.50 4.65 4.02
N THR A 123 11.38 4.32 4.66
CA THR A 123 11.31 3.22 5.63
C THR A 123 11.37 1.85 4.94
N ILE A 124 10.72 1.69 3.79
CA ILE A 124 10.59 0.40 3.10
C ILE A 124 11.77 0.12 2.18
N PHE A 125 12.21 1.11 1.40
CA PHE A 125 13.21 0.95 0.34
C PHE A 125 14.47 1.79 0.57
N SER A 126 14.55 2.53 1.68
CA SER A 126 15.62 3.51 1.95
C SER A 126 15.80 4.54 0.83
N THR A 127 14.74 4.82 0.07
CA THR A 127 14.76 5.68 -1.12
C THR A 127 13.60 6.68 -1.07
N GLU A 128 13.81 7.89 -1.56
CA GLU A 128 12.75 8.88 -1.78
C GLU A 128 12.15 8.67 -3.16
N LEU A 129 10.84 8.44 -3.23
CA LEU A 129 10.13 8.16 -4.49
C LEU A 129 9.32 9.35 -5.02
N ALA A 130 9.26 10.43 -4.25
CA ALA A 130 8.60 11.69 -4.62
C ALA A 130 9.54 12.86 -4.35
N ASP A 131 9.42 13.92 -5.14
CA ASP A 131 10.22 15.13 -4.97
C ASP A 131 9.35 16.28 -4.45
N ILE A 132 9.80 16.88 -3.35
CA ILE A 132 9.10 18.00 -2.72
C ILE A 132 9.31 19.30 -3.48
N ASP A 133 10.44 19.48 -4.17
CA ASP A 133 10.81 20.73 -4.83
C ASP A 133 10.43 20.78 -6.31
N ASP A 134 10.15 19.62 -6.92
CA ASP A 134 9.71 19.54 -8.31
C ASP A 134 8.17 19.47 -8.39
N ASP A 135 7.52 20.59 -8.72
CA ASP A 135 6.08 20.61 -9.00
C ASP A 135 5.69 19.84 -10.28
N SER A 136 6.65 19.57 -11.18
CA SER A 136 6.44 18.73 -12.36
C SER A 136 6.52 17.22 -12.05
N SER A 137 6.98 16.85 -10.85
CA SER A 137 6.98 15.48 -10.35
C SER A 137 5.57 14.93 -10.11
N SER A 138 4.52 15.76 -10.21
CA SER A 138 3.14 15.28 -10.37
C SER A 138 2.84 14.78 -11.80
N SER A 139 3.86 14.52 -12.61
CA SER A 139 3.69 13.82 -13.88
C SER A 139 2.97 12.50 -13.63
N SER A 140 2.02 12.13 -14.50
CA SER A 140 1.29 10.88 -14.37
C SER A 140 2.23 9.66 -14.33
N SER A 141 3.47 9.79 -14.82
CA SER A 141 4.52 8.78 -14.84
C SER A 141 5.37 8.66 -13.58
N SER A 142 5.33 9.61 -12.65
CA SER A 142 6.09 9.49 -11.39
C SER A 142 5.44 8.48 -10.45
N PHE A 143 6.18 8.00 -9.46
CA PHE A 143 5.63 7.11 -8.44
C PHE A 143 4.50 7.78 -7.65
N GLU A 144 4.69 9.04 -7.27
CA GLU A 144 3.65 9.87 -6.64
C GLU A 144 2.39 9.96 -7.51
N GLY A 145 2.54 10.29 -8.80
CA GLY A 145 1.43 10.46 -9.73
C GLY A 145 0.65 9.17 -9.96
N VAL A 146 1.36 8.05 -10.19
CA VAL A 146 0.73 6.73 -10.34
C VAL A 146 0.00 6.32 -9.06
N LEU A 147 0.60 6.54 -7.89
CA LEU A 147 -0.03 6.19 -6.63
C LEU A 147 -1.26 7.06 -6.34
N ALA A 148 -1.19 8.36 -6.62
CA ALA A 148 -2.32 9.27 -6.50
C ALA A 148 -3.48 8.87 -7.44
N GLU A 149 -3.16 8.55 -8.70
CA GLU A 149 -4.16 8.10 -9.67
C GLU A 149 -4.77 6.74 -9.26
N THR A 150 -3.96 5.84 -8.71
CA THR A 150 -4.42 4.55 -8.17
C THR A 150 -5.40 4.75 -7.02
N ASN A 151 -5.07 5.59 -6.05
CA ASN A 151 -5.96 5.91 -4.93
C ASN A 151 -7.27 6.56 -5.40
N ALA A 152 -7.20 7.46 -6.39
CA ALA A 152 -8.38 8.06 -6.97
C ALA A 152 -9.25 7.03 -7.69
N ALA A 153 -8.67 6.14 -8.49
CA ALA A 153 -9.39 5.12 -9.24
C ALA A 153 -10.05 4.07 -8.34
N VAL A 154 -9.34 3.59 -7.31
CA VAL A 154 -9.87 2.62 -6.33
C VAL A 154 -10.96 3.25 -5.45
N GLY A 155 -10.93 4.57 -5.24
CA GLY A 155 -11.95 5.29 -4.47
C GLY A 155 -13.24 5.59 -5.23
N LEU A 156 -13.31 5.33 -6.54
CA LEU A 156 -14.53 5.56 -7.32
C LEU A 156 -15.55 4.43 -7.08
N PRO A 157 -16.85 4.76 -6.98
CA PRO A 157 -17.88 3.74 -6.94
C PRO A 157 -17.90 2.96 -8.26
N ASN A 158 -17.78 1.65 -8.17
CA ASN A 158 -17.84 0.74 -9.31
C ASN A 158 -19.20 0.02 -9.34
N VAL A 159 -19.89 0.11 -10.47
CA VAL A 159 -21.18 -0.54 -10.73
C VAL A 159 -21.05 -2.06 -10.61
N SER A 160 -19.90 -2.63 -11.00
CA SER A 160 -19.62 -4.06 -10.82
C SER A 160 -19.72 -4.51 -9.36
N ASP A 161 -19.40 -3.64 -8.40
CA ASP A 161 -19.45 -3.97 -6.96
C ASP A 161 -20.90 -4.04 -6.43
N PHE A 162 -21.82 -3.33 -7.08
CA PHE A 162 -23.24 -3.28 -6.70
C PHE A 162 -24.12 -4.23 -7.52
N PHE A 163 -23.66 -4.61 -8.72
CA PHE A 163 -24.35 -5.54 -9.62
C PHE A 163 -23.38 -6.61 -10.16
N PRO A 164 -23.01 -7.61 -9.34
CA PRO A 164 -22.00 -8.60 -9.70
C PRO A 164 -22.33 -9.40 -10.97
N GLU A 165 -23.61 -9.58 -11.29
CA GLU A 165 -24.07 -10.30 -12.49
C GLU A 165 -23.59 -9.69 -13.81
N VAL A 166 -23.30 -8.38 -13.81
CA VAL A 166 -22.79 -7.65 -14.99
C VAL A 166 -21.32 -7.26 -14.86
N ALA A 167 -20.63 -7.66 -13.79
CA ALA A 167 -19.25 -7.27 -13.52
C ALA A 167 -18.27 -7.67 -14.63
N TRP A 168 -18.53 -8.79 -15.30
CA TRP A 168 -17.71 -9.28 -16.41
C TRP A 168 -17.61 -8.29 -17.58
N LEU A 169 -18.60 -7.41 -17.76
CA LEU A 169 -18.60 -6.38 -18.79
C LEU A 169 -17.63 -5.22 -18.48
N ASP A 170 -17.29 -5.01 -17.21
CA ASP A 170 -16.54 -3.83 -16.74
C ASP A 170 -17.15 -2.51 -17.31
N PRO A 171 -18.40 -2.19 -16.93
CA PRO A 171 -19.21 -1.16 -17.59
C PRO A 171 -18.61 0.25 -17.51
N GLN A 172 -17.83 0.53 -16.46
CA GLN A 172 -17.12 1.81 -16.29
C GLN A 172 -15.67 1.77 -16.78
N GLY A 173 -15.18 0.61 -17.23
CA GLY A 173 -13.76 0.44 -17.56
C GLY A 173 -12.82 0.56 -16.35
N LEU A 174 -13.36 0.56 -15.13
CA LEU A 174 -12.60 0.80 -13.91
C LEU A 174 -11.64 -0.34 -13.61
N ARG A 175 -12.07 -1.59 -13.85
CA ARG A 175 -11.20 -2.75 -13.62
C ARG A 175 -9.99 -2.69 -14.55
N ARG A 176 -10.20 -2.43 -15.85
CA ARG A 176 -9.11 -2.24 -16.83
C ARG A 176 -8.21 -1.04 -16.51
N ARG A 177 -8.79 0.06 -16.03
CA ARG A 177 -8.00 1.23 -15.62
C ARG A 177 -7.10 0.91 -14.42
N ILE A 178 -7.64 0.24 -13.40
CA ILE A 178 -6.90 -0.17 -12.20
C ILE A 178 -5.82 -1.20 -12.56
N GLU A 179 -6.11 -2.12 -13.48
CA GLU A 179 -5.13 -3.06 -14.02
C GLU A 179 -3.90 -2.35 -14.58
N SER A 180 -4.08 -1.40 -15.50
CA SER A 180 -2.97 -0.62 -16.07
C SER A 180 -2.19 0.17 -15.00
N LEU A 181 -2.87 0.70 -13.98
CA LEU A 181 -2.22 1.41 -12.88
C LEU A 181 -1.40 0.45 -12.00
N PHE A 182 -1.93 -0.74 -11.72
CA PHE A 182 -1.23 -1.77 -10.96
C PHE A 182 -0.01 -2.29 -11.71
N GLU A 183 -0.06 -2.45 -13.03
CA GLU A 183 1.12 -2.81 -13.85
C GLU A 183 2.25 -1.81 -13.66
N ARG A 184 1.93 -0.51 -13.74
CA ARG A 184 2.91 0.57 -13.61
C ARG A 184 3.46 0.63 -12.19
N LEU A 185 2.62 0.47 -11.18
CA LEU A 185 3.02 0.47 -9.78
C LEU A 185 3.91 -0.74 -9.46
N HIS A 186 3.52 -1.95 -9.86
CA HIS A 186 4.33 -3.15 -9.70
C HIS A 186 5.66 -3.03 -10.43
N ALA A 187 5.69 -2.53 -11.66
CA ALA A 187 6.94 -2.34 -12.39
C ALA A 187 7.90 -1.36 -11.68
N MET A 188 7.38 -0.34 -10.99
CA MET A 188 8.22 0.56 -10.18
C MET A 188 8.76 -0.14 -8.92
N ILE A 189 7.93 -0.94 -8.24
CA ILE A 189 8.33 -1.71 -7.05
C ILE A 189 9.35 -2.79 -7.43
N ASP A 190 9.13 -3.51 -8.53
CA ASP A 190 10.02 -4.56 -9.04
C ASP A 190 11.42 -4.01 -9.34
N LYS A 191 11.52 -2.78 -9.86
CA LYS A 191 12.81 -2.10 -10.03
C LYS A 191 13.54 -1.89 -8.70
N GLN A 192 12.82 -1.58 -7.61
CA GLN A 192 13.44 -1.45 -6.28
C GLN A 192 13.91 -2.81 -5.75
N ILE A 193 13.11 -3.86 -5.94
CA ILE A 193 13.43 -5.23 -5.55
C ILE A 193 14.67 -5.72 -6.30
N GLU A 194 14.67 -5.60 -7.62
CA GLU A 194 15.76 -6.05 -8.48
C GLU A 194 17.07 -5.32 -8.14
N ARG A 195 17.02 -3.99 -7.99
CA ARG A 195 18.17 -3.20 -7.55
C ARG A 195 18.73 -3.71 -6.22
N ARG A 196 17.86 -3.97 -5.23
CA ARG A 196 18.29 -4.47 -3.92
C ARG A 196 18.89 -5.88 -3.98
N LEU A 197 18.33 -6.76 -4.82
CA LEU A 197 18.88 -8.11 -5.02
C LEU A 197 20.28 -8.06 -5.64
N GLN A 198 20.51 -7.16 -6.60
CA GLN A 198 21.82 -6.95 -7.22
C GLN A 198 22.83 -6.38 -6.22
N GLU A 199 22.43 -5.39 -5.39
CA GLU A 199 23.26 -4.83 -4.32
C GLU A 199 23.68 -5.91 -3.31
N ARG A 200 22.76 -6.78 -2.90
CA ARG A 200 23.03 -7.91 -2.00
C ARG A 200 23.98 -8.94 -2.61
N ALA A 201 23.87 -9.21 -3.89
CA ALA A 201 24.74 -10.16 -4.58
C ALA A 201 26.19 -9.63 -4.75
N ALA A 202 26.35 -8.30 -4.85
CA ALA A 202 27.65 -7.65 -5.03
C ALA A 202 28.38 -7.34 -3.71
N ALA A 203 27.67 -7.21 -2.59
CA ALA A 203 28.26 -6.83 -1.30
C ALA A 203 28.69 -8.04 -0.45
N ALA A 204 29.93 -8.02 0.06
CA ALA A 204 30.46 -9.01 1.02
C ALA A 204 30.16 -8.66 2.50
N THR A 205 29.48 -7.54 2.77
CA THR A 205 29.20 -7.00 4.12
C THR A 205 27.71 -6.73 4.33
N ALA A 206 27.33 -6.73 5.61
CA ALA A 206 25.95 -6.78 6.07
C ALA A 206 25.02 -5.75 5.37
N PRO A 207 23.85 -6.19 4.88
CA PRO A 207 22.93 -5.32 4.16
C PRO A 207 22.41 -4.19 5.06
N MET A 208 22.16 -3.03 4.45
CA MET A 208 21.35 -1.97 5.07
C MET A 208 20.00 -2.59 5.45
N LYS A 209 19.67 -2.66 6.73
CA LYS A 209 18.54 -3.48 7.20
C LYS A 209 17.23 -2.68 7.15
N ASP A 210 16.69 -2.44 5.96
CA ASP A 210 15.36 -1.83 5.81
C ASP A 210 14.26 -2.91 5.70
N PHE A 211 13.00 -2.47 5.59
CA PHE A 211 11.89 -3.42 5.59
C PHE A 211 11.86 -4.31 4.34
N LEU A 212 12.35 -3.84 3.18
CA LEU A 212 12.49 -4.70 2.01
C LEU A 212 13.48 -5.84 2.29
N ASP A 213 14.57 -5.57 3.00
CA ASP A 213 15.51 -6.61 3.39
C ASP A 213 14.88 -7.70 4.27
N VAL A 214 14.06 -7.27 5.24
CA VAL A 214 13.27 -8.19 6.08
C VAL A 214 12.33 -9.05 5.24
N LEU A 215 11.64 -8.47 4.26
CA LEU A 215 10.72 -9.20 3.38
C LEU A 215 11.45 -10.20 2.48
N LEU A 216 12.64 -9.85 1.97
CA LEU A 216 13.45 -10.74 1.15
C LEU A 216 13.98 -11.94 1.97
N ASP A 217 14.38 -11.71 3.21
CA ASP A 217 14.83 -12.77 4.12
C ASP A 217 13.66 -13.68 4.52
N TYR A 218 12.48 -13.09 4.75
CA TYR A 218 11.24 -13.82 5.03
C TYR A 218 10.86 -14.77 3.89
N ARG A 219 10.97 -14.31 2.62
CA ARG A 219 10.73 -15.14 1.45
C ARG A 219 11.66 -16.35 1.39
N GLY A 220 12.95 -16.17 1.71
CA GLY A 220 13.92 -17.26 1.74
C GLY A 220 13.59 -18.35 2.78
N ALA A 221 12.91 -17.99 3.86
CA ALA A 221 12.46 -18.94 4.88
C ALA A 221 11.19 -19.72 4.49
N GLU A 222 10.26 -19.12 3.73
CA GLU A 222 9.08 -19.83 3.20
C GLU A 222 9.43 -20.76 2.02
N ASP A 223 10.35 -20.36 1.13
CA ASP A 223 10.78 -21.20 0.00
C ASP A 223 11.58 -22.46 0.45
N GLY A 224 12.08 -22.49 1.68
CA GLY A 224 12.69 -23.66 2.34
C GLY A 224 11.68 -24.74 2.80
N GLY A 225 10.38 -24.46 2.67
CA GLY A 225 9.28 -25.36 3.00
C GLY A 225 8.21 -25.33 1.91
N ALA A 226 8.60 -25.78 0.71
CA ALA A 226 7.79 -25.92 -0.50
C ALA A 226 7.30 -24.60 -1.13
N LEU A 227 7.93 -24.22 -2.25
CA LEU A 227 7.26 -23.97 -3.54
C LEU A 227 8.26 -23.36 -4.55
N ILE A 228 8.64 -24.14 -5.57
CA ILE A 228 9.04 -23.53 -6.85
C ILE A 228 7.75 -23.00 -7.50
N VAL A 229 7.34 -21.77 -7.18
CA VAL A 229 6.46 -21.02 -8.08
C VAL A 229 7.33 -20.43 -9.18
N ARG A 230 7.53 -21.26 -10.21
CA ARG A 230 7.99 -20.79 -11.51
C ARG A 230 7.01 -19.74 -12.03
N ARG A 231 7.57 -18.58 -12.41
CA ARG A 231 7.12 -17.67 -13.48
C ARG A 231 5.89 -18.18 -14.24
N SER A 232 4.73 -17.59 -13.98
CA SER A 232 3.70 -17.36 -15.01
C SER A 232 2.72 -16.28 -14.55
N CYS A 233 3.01 -15.04 -14.94
CA CYS A 233 1.99 -14.04 -15.22
C CYS A 233 2.34 -13.49 -16.61
N ARG A 234 1.75 -14.13 -17.61
CA ARG A 234 1.36 -13.56 -18.90
C ARG A 234 -0.13 -13.79 -19.03
#